data_AF-A0A7W4I9W5-F1
#
_entry.id   AF-A0A7W4I9W5-F1
#
_cell.length_a   1.000
_cell.length_b   1.000
_cell.length_c   1.000
_cell.angle_alpha   90.00
_cell.angle_beta   90.00
_cell.angle_gamma   90.00
#
_symmetry.space_group_name_H-M   'P 1'
#
loop_
_entity.id
_entity.type
_entity.pdbx_description
1 polymer ?
#
loop_
_entity_poly.entity_id
_entity_poly.type
_entity_poly.pdbx_seq_one_letter_code
_entity_poly.pdbx_strand_id
1 'polypeptide(L)'
;MGPEELSIIMSPQFINATFRAGEDWYNNLMERKRAVEQQAQEAARQNQLHALRAANANLWQFNSDLLRELSNKRLENREQSAALSVAERDLFLANAANAGLSSRLEQVTSPPKPVGAVPDLATFTSDLQASVQRAIANEQKRKADEAASAAMASERRSQERILAQAQAQAQELAQVRAERDEAKTGLEAARADGYRLQSEVDLATSALKTKDILVTALEAERRDNALAAQAIEAAGMTVMYVTAQAMEAWAAQGKAPMLDNLMTSHTKAGGRPMTMREYLWFATLIKEMKARDVPDHLIRARCPVDGIEDFLAREVVVSDRKVALTLP
;
A
#
# COMPACT_ATOMS: atom_id res chain seq x y z
N MET A 1 -56.58 -30.56 2.98
CA MET A 1 -57.15 -29.25 2.64
C MET A 1 -58.64 -29.37 2.50
N GLY A 2 -59.38 -28.53 3.22
CA GLY A 2 -60.85 -28.46 3.11
C GLY A 2 -61.29 -27.66 1.88
N PRO A 3 -62.56 -27.80 1.44
CA PRO A 3 -63.12 -27.02 0.33
C PRO A 3 -63.08 -25.50 0.56
N GLU A 4 -63.10 -25.05 1.82
CA GLU A 4 -62.96 -23.64 2.17
C GLU A 4 -61.55 -23.09 1.92
N GLU A 5 -60.50 -23.87 2.21
CA GLU A 5 -59.11 -23.49 1.95
C GLU A 5 -58.81 -23.43 0.45
N LEU A 6 -59.38 -24.36 -0.33
CA LEU A 6 -59.33 -24.34 -1.79
C LEU A 6 -59.98 -23.07 -2.36
N SER A 7 -61.08 -22.59 -1.76
CA SER A 7 -61.74 -21.36 -2.21
C SER A 7 -60.91 -20.10 -1.99
N ILE A 8 -60.10 -20.07 -0.92
CA ILE A 8 -59.18 -18.96 -0.61
C ILE A 8 -58.00 -18.95 -1.58
N ILE A 9 -57.43 -20.13 -1.88
CA ILE A 9 -56.27 -20.25 -2.78
C ILE A 9 -56.67 -20.03 -4.24
N MET A 10 -57.88 -20.45 -4.62
CA MET A 10 -58.48 -20.19 -5.94
C MET A 10 -59.06 -18.77 -6.06
N SER A 11 -59.05 -17.98 -4.98
CA SER A 11 -59.55 -16.62 -5.04
C SER A 11 -58.64 -15.76 -5.93
N PRO A 12 -59.20 -14.93 -6.83
CA PRO A 12 -58.42 -14.03 -7.68
C PRO A 12 -57.51 -13.10 -6.88
N GLN A 13 -57.89 -12.75 -5.65
CA GLN A 13 -57.12 -11.91 -4.75
C GLN A 13 -55.84 -12.61 -4.27
N PHE A 14 -55.95 -13.88 -3.87
CA PHE A 14 -54.80 -14.68 -3.45
C PHE A 14 -53.86 -14.96 -4.62
N ILE A 15 -54.39 -15.33 -5.79
CA ILE A 15 -53.60 -15.56 -7.01
C ILE A 15 -52.82 -14.28 -7.39
N ASN A 16 -53.48 -13.12 -7.42
CA ASN A 16 -52.81 -11.85 -7.72
C ASN A 16 -51.77 -11.46 -6.66
N ALA A 17 -52.03 -11.71 -5.38
CA ALA A 17 -51.07 -11.45 -4.31
C ALA A 17 -49.83 -12.33 -4.44
N THR A 18 -49.99 -13.62 -4.77
CA THR A 18 -48.85 -14.52 -4.99
C THR A 18 -48.04 -14.17 -6.24
N PHE A 19 -48.69 -13.75 -7.33
CA PHE A 19 -47.99 -13.26 -8.52
C PHE A 19 -47.19 -11.99 -8.23
N ARG A 20 -47.79 -11.01 -7.55
CA ARG A 20 -47.08 -9.78 -7.14
C ARG A 20 -45.91 -10.08 -6.22
N ALA A 21 -46.09 -10.96 -5.24
CA ALA A 21 -44.99 -11.35 -4.35
C ALA A 21 -43.83 -12.02 -5.10
N GLY A 22 -44.14 -12.83 -6.13
CA GLY A 22 -43.13 -13.42 -7.01
C GLY A 22 -42.41 -12.37 -7.89
N GLU A 23 -43.15 -11.40 -8.42
CA GLU A 23 -42.61 -10.30 -9.22
C GLU A 23 -41.74 -9.37 -8.38
N ASP A 24 -42.17 -9.01 -7.17
CA ASP A 24 -41.43 -8.22 -6.19
C ASP A 24 -40.15 -8.92 -5.73
N TRP A 25 -40.21 -10.24 -5.54
CA TRP A 25 -39.03 -11.05 -5.21
C TRP A 25 -38.02 -11.06 -6.36
N TYR A 26 -38.48 -11.26 -7.59
CA TYR A 26 -37.62 -11.25 -8.78
C TYR A 26 -36.99 -9.88 -9.01
N ASN A 27 -37.77 -8.80 -8.86
CA ASN A 27 -37.27 -7.44 -8.99
C ASN A 27 -36.21 -7.12 -7.92
N ASN A 28 -36.43 -7.50 -6.66
CA ASN A 28 -35.42 -7.38 -5.60
C ASN A 28 -34.14 -8.17 -5.91
N LEU A 29 -34.26 -9.39 -6.44
CA LEU A 29 -33.11 -10.21 -6.81
C LEU A 29 -32.29 -9.52 -7.92
N MET A 30 -32.98 -8.97 -8.92
CA MET A 30 -32.33 -8.25 -10.03
C MET A 30 -31.69 -6.94 -9.59
N GLU A 31 -32.30 -6.19 -8.67
CA GLU A 31 -31.70 -5.00 -8.07
C GLU A 31 -30.44 -5.33 -7.28
N ARG A 32 -30.48 -6.38 -6.45
CA ARG A 32 -29.30 -6.85 -5.72
C ARG A 32 -28.18 -7.29 -6.65
N LYS A 33 -28.52 -8.02 -7.73
CA LYS A 33 -27.53 -8.42 -8.73
C LYS A 33 -26.87 -7.20 -9.38
N ARG A 34 -27.65 -6.19 -9.78
CA ARG A 34 -27.12 -4.94 -10.35
C ARG A 34 -26.25 -4.17 -9.36
N ALA A 35 -26.65 -4.10 -8.08
CA ALA A 35 -25.86 -3.45 -7.04
C ALA A 35 -24.50 -4.14 -6.84
N VAL A 36 -24.48 -5.48 -6.82
CA VAL A 36 -23.23 -6.26 -6.73
C VAL A 36 -22.35 -6.04 -7.97
N GLU A 37 -22.92 -6.03 -9.17
CA GLU A 37 -22.18 -5.75 -10.41
C GLU A 37 -21.58 -4.33 -10.44
N GLN A 38 -22.34 -3.33 -9.99
CA GLN A 38 -21.84 -1.95 -9.86
C GLN A 38 -20.69 -1.85 -8.85
N GLN A 39 -20.84 -2.47 -7.68
CA GLN A 39 -19.80 -2.46 -6.65
C GLN A 39 -18.54 -3.19 -7.12
N ALA A 40 -18.68 -4.29 -7.87
CA ALA A 40 -17.55 -4.99 -8.48
C ALA A 40 -16.84 -4.14 -9.54
N GLN A 41 -17.59 -3.41 -10.38
CA GLN A 41 -17.02 -2.49 -11.36
C GLN A 41 -16.29 -1.31 -10.71
N GLU A 42 -16.86 -0.73 -9.64
CA GLU A 42 -16.22 0.35 -8.89
C GLU A 42 -14.93 -0.12 -8.22
N ALA A 43 -14.94 -1.29 -7.58
CA ALA A 43 -13.74 -1.89 -7.00
C ALA A 43 -12.65 -2.14 -8.06
N ALA A 44 -13.03 -2.65 -9.25
CA ALA A 44 -12.09 -2.83 -10.35
C ALA A 44 -11.51 -1.49 -10.83
N ARG A 45 -12.34 -0.45 -10.94
CA ARG A 45 -11.91 0.89 -11.35
C ARG A 45 -10.96 1.52 -10.31
N GLN A 46 -11.26 1.38 -9.02
CA GLN A 46 -10.39 1.83 -7.93
C GLN A 46 -9.05 1.10 -7.94
N ASN A 47 -9.05 -0.23 -8.10
CA ASN A 47 -7.82 -1.02 -8.21
C ASN A 47 -6.95 -0.58 -9.40
N GLN A 48 -7.55 -0.29 -10.55
CA GLN A 48 -6.82 0.27 -11.70
C GLN A 48 -6.22 1.65 -11.38
N LEU A 49 -6.96 2.53 -10.72
CA LEU A 49 -6.45 3.85 -10.30
C LEU A 49 -5.30 3.72 -9.30
N HIS A 50 -5.39 2.79 -8.34
CA HIS A 50 -4.31 2.51 -7.40
C HIS A 50 -3.06 2.00 -8.11
N ALA A 51 -3.21 1.08 -9.07
CA ALA A 51 -2.09 0.58 -9.88
C ALA A 51 -1.41 1.70 -10.69
N LEU A 52 -2.19 2.58 -11.31
CA LEU A 52 -1.66 3.74 -12.04
C LEU A 52 -0.95 4.73 -11.11
N ARG A 53 -1.50 5.00 -9.92
CA ARG A 53 -0.84 5.86 -8.92
C ARG A 53 0.48 5.27 -8.44
N ALA A 54 0.52 3.96 -8.19
CA ALA A 54 1.75 3.27 -7.81
C ALA A 54 2.81 3.33 -8.92
N ALA A 55 2.41 3.11 -10.18
CA ALA A 55 3.31 3.25 -11.33
C ALA A 55 3.86 4.69 -11.47
N ASN A 56 3.01 5.71 -11.29
CA ASN A 56 3.44 7.11 -11.32
C ASN A 56 4.38 7.46 -10.16
N ALA A 57 4.13 6.94 -8.96
CA ALA A 57 5.03 7.14 -7.82
C ALA A 57 6.43 6.56 -8.09
N ASN A 58 6.50 5.36 -8.68
CA ASN A 58 7.76 4.73 -9.07
C ASN A 58 8.50 5.55 -10.15
N LEU A 59 7.80 6.08 -11.14
CA LEU A 59 8.40 6.95 -12.16
C LEU A 59 8.93 8.26 -11.57
N TRP A 60 8.21 8.84 -10.61
CA TRP A 60 8.64 10.06 -9.93
C TRP A 60 9.89 9.82 -9.08
N GLN A 61 9.95 8.71 -8.34
CA GLN A 61 11.15 8.29 -7.61
C GLN A 61 12.33 8.08 -8.55
N PHE A 62 12.14 7.35 -9.65
CA PHE A 62 13.20 7.13 -10.64
C PHE A 62 13.73 8.44 -11.24
N ASN A 63 12.84 9.36 -11.63
CA ASN A 63 13.24 10.67 -12.14
C ASN A 63 13.97 11.51 -11.09
N SER A 64 13.52 11.47 -9.84
CA SER A 64 14.18 12.16 -8.72
C SER A 64 15.60 11.62 -8.50
N ASP A 65 15.77 10.30 -8.49
CA ASP A 65 17.08 9.66 -8.37
C ASP A 65 18.00 10.01 -9.54
N LEU A 66 17.48 10.02 -10.77
CA LEU A 66 18.24 10.41 -11.95
C LEU A 66 18.72 11.87 -11.89
N LEU A 67 17.84 12.79 -11.45
CA LEU A 67 18.20 14.20 -11.26
C LEU A 67 19.25 14.38 -10.17
N ARG A 68 19.14 13.62 -9.08
CA ARG A 68 20.14 13.61 -8.00
C ARG A 68 21.48 13.09 -8.50
N GLU A 69 21.51 12.01 -9.28
CA GLU A 69 22.73 11.47 -9.85
C GLU A 69 23.40 12.45 -10.82
N LEU A 70 22.61 13.14 -11.66
CA LEU A 70 23.10 14.19 -12.56
C LEU A 70 23.63 15.41 -11.79
N SER A 71 22.97 15.79 -10.69
CA SER A 71 23.44 16.85 -9.79
C SER A 71 24.80 16.50 -9.21
N ASN A 72 24.95 15.29 -8.67
CA ASN A 72 26.21 14.82 -8.08
C ASN A 72 27.34 14.81 -9.12
N LYS A 73 27.09 14.27 -10.32
CA LYS A 73 28.07 14.30 -11.42
C LYS A 73 28.45 15.72 -11.85
N ARG A 74 27.52 16.68 -11.83
CA ARG A 74 27.83 18.08 -12.10
C ARG A 74 28.68 18.70 -11.01
N LEU A 75 28.46 18.32 -9.75
CA LEU A 75 29.27 18.77 -8.63
C LEU A 75 30.71 18.24 -8.75
N GLU A 76 30.86 16.93 -9.00
CA GLU A 76 32.16 16.30 -9.24
C GLU A 76 32.91 16.96 -10.41
N ASN A 77 32.23 17.22 -11.53
CA ASN A 77 32.84 17.93 -12.66
C ASN A 77 33.25 19.38 -12.33
N ARG A 78 32.49 20.08 -11.49
CA ARG A 78 32.86 21.42 -11.01
C ARG A 78 34.08 21.38 -10.12
N GLU A 79 34.16 20.40 -9.21
CA GLU A 79 35.32 20.20 -8.34
C GLU A 79 36.58 19.88 -9.16
N GLN A 80 36.47 19.00 -10.15
CA GLN A 80 37.56 18.70 -11.07
C GLN A 80 37.99 19.92 -11.89
N SER A 81 37.04 20.70 -12.40
CA SER A 81 37.33 21.95 -13.13
C SER A 81 38.00 23.00 -12.25
N ALA A 82 37.53 23.16 -11.00
CA ALA A 82 38.13 24.06 -10.03
C ALA A 82 39.58 23.65 -9.72
N ALA A 83 39.83 22.34 -9.52
CA ALA A 83 41.17 21.80 -9.29
C ALA A 83 42.12 22.05 -10.47
N LEU A 84 41.64 21.88 -11.71
CA LEU A 84 42.39 22.22 -12.91
C LEU A 84 42.71 23.73 -12.99
N SER A 85 41.75 24.60 -12.66
CA SER A 85 41.98 26.05 -12.69
C SER A 85 43.03 26.51 -11.67
N VAL A 86 43.09 25.87 -10.49
CA VAL A 86 44.12 26.14 -9.48
C VAL A 86 45.49 25.71 -9.99
N ALA A 87 45.59 24.51 -10.57
CA ALA A 87 46.84 24.01 -11.15
C ALA A 87 47.36 24.92 -12.28
N GLU A 88 46.49 25.44 -13.15
CA GLU A 88 46.86 26.41 -14.19
C GLU A 88 47.33 27.75 -13.61
N ARG A 89 46.68 28.22 -12.54
CA ARG A 89 47.03 29.47 -11.87
C ARG A 89 48.40 29.38 -11.18
N ASP A 90 48.70 28.25 -10.56
CA ASP A 90 49.99 27.99 -9.92
C ASP A 90 51.11 27.91 -10.96
N LEU A 91 50.84 27.28 -12.12
CA LEU A 91 51.75 27.25 -13.27
C LEU A 91 52.03 28.65 -13.84
N PHE A 92 51.00 29.50 -13.93
CA PHE A 92 51.14 30.89 -14.37
C PHE A 92 51.94 31.74 -13.38
N LEU A 93 51.70 31.60 -12.08
CA LEU A 93 52.45 32.31 -11.03
C LEU A 93 53.93 31.90 -11.00
N ALA A 94 54.22 30.60 -11.19
CA ALA A 94 55.59 30.11 -11.31
C ALA A 94 56.33 30.71 -12.52
N ASN A 95 55.65 30.84 -13.67
CA ASN A 95 56.23 31.47 -14.87
C ASN A 95 56.43 32.98 -14.72
N ALA A 96 55.50 33.69 -14.06
CA ALA A 96 55.64 35.12 -13.79
C ALA A 96 56.78 35.44 -12.80
N ALA A 97 56.97 34.59 -11.79
CA ALA A 97 58.08 34.71 -10.84
C ALA A 97 59.45 34.54 -11.54
N ASN A 98 59.56 33.59 -12.48
CA ASN A 98 60.77 33.41 -13.29
C ASN A 98 61.04 34.60 -14.22
N ALA A 99 60.01 35.22 -14.81
CA ALA A 99 60.17 36.40 -15.65
C ALA A 99 60.61 37.66 -14.87
N GLY A 100 60.11 37.85 -13.64
CA GLY A 100 60.48 38.98 -12.78
C GLY A 100 61.90 38.90 -12.22
N LEU A 101 62.47 37.71 -12.08
CA LEU A 101 63.87 37.50 -11.72
C LEU A 101 64.83 37.89 -12.86
N SER A 102 64.45 37.60 -14.12
CA SER A 102 65.25 37.98 -15.29
C SER A 102 65.31 39.50 -15.50
N SER A 103 64.21 40.23 -15.29
CA SER A 103 64.22 41.70 -15.49
C SER A 103 64.97 42.47 -14.39
N ARG A 104 65.09 41.90 -13.18
CA ARG A 104 65.89 42.49 -12.09
C ARG A 104 67.39 42.29 -12.28
N LEU A 105 67.80 41.24 -13.00
CA LEU A 105 69.21 40.99 -13.32
C LEU A 105 69.75 42.04 -14.32
N GLU A 106 68.91 42.54 -15.23
CA GLU A 106 69.27 43.55 -16.23
C GLU A 106 69.36 44.99 -15.69
N GLN A 107 68.68 45.31 -14.57
CA GLN A 107 68.72 46.66 -13.99
C GLN A 107 69.96 46.92 -13.12
N VAL A 108 70.67 45.88 -12.67
CA VAL A 108 71.86 46.00 -11.81
C VAL A 108 73.14 46.34 -12.61
N THR A 109 73.09 46.30 -13.95
CA THR A 109 74.28 46.47 -14.83
C THR A 109 74.44 47.86 -15.46
N SER A 110 73.77 48.91 -14.97
CA SER A 110 73.90 50.28 -15.54
C SER A 110 74.75 51.23 -14.66
N PRO A 111 75.79 51.89 -15.21
CA PRO A 111 76.73 52.71 -14.43
C PRO A 111 76.23 54.15 -14.17
N PRO A 112 76.55 54.77 -13.02
CA PRO A 112 76.10 56.11 -12.68
C PRO A 112 76.97 57.20 -13.34
N LYS A 113 76.33 58.27 -13.82
CA LYS A 113 76.99 59.48 -14.36
C LYS A 113 77.32 60.49 -13.24
N PRO A 114 78.49 61.16 -13.27
CA PRO A 114 78.90 62.12 -12.24
C PRO A 114 78.37 63.53 -12.53
N VAL A 115 77.99 64.25 -11.48
CA VAL A 115 77.56 65.66 -11.51
C VAL A 115 78.71 66.55 -11.06
N GLY A 116 79.02 67.57 -11.84
CA GLY A 116 80.14 68.49 -11.63
C GLY A 116 79.77 69.79 -10.91
N ALA A 117 80.72 70.21 -10.07
CA ALA A 117 81.17 71.55 -9.67
C ALA A 117 80.16 72.65 -9.27
N VAL A 118 80.35 73.13 -8.04
CA VAL A 118 79.73 74.31 -7.41
C VAL A 118 80.78 75.42 -7.28
N PRO A 119 80.44 76.72 -7.44
CA PRO A 119 81.26 77.81 -6.96
C PRO A 119 80.70 78.49 -5.68
N ASP A 120 81.67 79.01 -4.92
CA ASP A 120 81.63 80.07 -3.88
C ASP A 120 81.28 79.69 -2.43
N LEU A 121 82.28 79.67 -1.53
CA LEU A 121 82.31 78.76 -0.37
C LEU A 121 81.78 79.32 0.96
N ALA A 122 81.64 80.64 1.19
CA ALA A 122 81.34 81.17 2.53
C ALA A 122 79.85 81.55 2.74
N THR A 123 79.20 82.12 1.71
CA THR A 123 77.75 82.39 1.68
C THR A 123 76.96 81.14 1.29
N PHE A 124 77.49 80.33 0.37
CA PHE A 124 76.92 79.02 0.06
C PHE A 124 76.93 78.12 1.28
N THR A 125 77.97 78.04 2.11
CA THR A 125 77.93 77.12 3.28
C THR A 125 76.85 77.47 4.30
N SER A 126 76.54 78.75 4.50
CA SER A 126 75.50 79.21 5.44
C SER A 126 74.09 79.01 4.86
N ASP A 127 73.87 79.44 3.61
CA ASP A 127 72.58 79.25 2.94
C ASP A 127 72.33 77.78 2.59
N LEU A 128 73.38 77.02 2.29
CA LEU A 128 73.36 75.57 2.14
C LEU A 128 73.11 74.91 3.49
N GLN A 129 73.70 75.33 4.62
CA GLN A 129 73.36 74.75 5.93
C GLN A 129 71.90 75.00 6.30
N ALA A 130 71.40 76.23 6.11
CA ALA A 130 70.00 76.57 6.41
C ALA A 130 69.02 75.92 5.42
N SER A 131 69.41 75.77 4.16
CA SER A 131 68.66 75.05 3.12
C SER A 131 68.68 73.54 3.35
N VAL A 132 69.83 72.97 3.74
CA VAL A 132 70.00 71.57 4.09
C VAL A 132 69.24 71.25 5.37
N GLN A 133 69.25 72.10 6.39
CA GLN A 133 68.43 71.89 7.59
C GLN A 133 66.93 71.99 7.29
N ARG A 134 66.49 72.95 6.46
CA ARG A 134 65.10 73.01 5.99
C ARG A 134 64.73 71.82 5.12
N ALA A 135 65.62 71.35 4.26
CA ALA A 135 65.43 70.17 3.44
C ALA A 135 65.35 68.91 4.31
N ILE A 136 66.22 68.75 5.31
CA ILE A 136 66.19 67.64 6.28
C ILE A 136 64.89 67.67 7.09
N ALA A 137 64.46 68.83 7.58
CA ALA A 137 63.20 68.96 8.33
C ALA A 137 61.98 68.66 7.46
N ASN A 138 61.97 69.14 6.20
CA ASN A 138 60.91 68.83 5.24
C ASN A 138 60.91 67.36 4.84
N GLU A 139 62.08 66.73 4.68
CA GLU A 139 62.24 65.31 4.39
C GLU A 139 61.76 64.44 5.56
N GLN A 140 62.07 64.84 6.80
CA GLN A 140 61.60 64.17 8.01
C GLN A 140 60.08 64.30 8.16
N LYS A 141 59.53 65.49 7.90
CA LYS A 141 58.08 65.70 7.90
C LYS A 141 57.40 64.88 6.81
N ARG A 142 57.97 64.84 5.60
CA ARG A 142 57.47 64.02 4.49
C ARG A 142 57.50 62.52 4.82
N LYS A 143 58.58 62.03 5.44
CA LYS A 143 58.68 60.64 5.92
C LYS A 143 57.67 60.33 7.03
N ALA A 144 57.41 61.29 7.93
CA ALA A 144 56.40 61.14 8.97
C ALA A 144 54.98 61.12 8.39
N ASP A 145 54.68 61.99 7.43
CA ASP A 145 53.38 62.03 6.73
C ASP A 145 53.18 60.79 5.85
N GLU A 146 54.22 60.31 5.16
CA GLU A 146 54.21 59.05 4.42
C GLU A 146 53.95 57.85 5.36
N ALA A 147 54.63 57.79 6.51
CA ALA A 147 54.41 56.75 7.52
C ALA A 147 52.99 56.78 8.11
N ALA A 148 52.46 57.97 8.41
CA ALA A 148 51.09 58.14 8.89
C ALA A 148 50.06 57.72 7.83
N SER A 149 50.28 58.08 6.55
CA SER A 149 49.40 57.65 5.45
C SER A 149 49.44 56.13 5.24
N ALA A 150 50.63 55.52 5.38
CA ALA A 150 50.82 54.08 5.27
C ALA A 150 50.12 53.33 6.40
N ALA A 151 50.17 53.85 7.64
CA ALA A 151 49.46 53.29 8.78
C ALA A 151 47.93 53.34 8.56
N MET A 152 47.36 54.49 8.16
CA MET A 152 45.92 54.59 7.86
C MET A 152 45.49 53.72 6.67
N ALA A 153 46.33 53.59 5.65
CA ALA A 153 46.05 52.67 4.53
C ALA A 153 46.06 51.20 4.98
N SER A 154 46.96 50.83 5.90
CA SER A 154 46.98 49.48 6.48
C SER A 154 45.74 49.19 7.33
N GLU A 155 45.29 50.18 8.10
CA GLU A 155 44.11 50.07 8.94
C GLU A 155 42.82 49.96 8.11
N ARG A 156 42.66 50.78 7.06
CA ARG A 156 41.56 50.64 6.09
C ARG A 156 41.52 49.26 5.47
N ARG A 157 42.65 48.73 5.01
CA ARG A 157 42.71 47.37 4.44
C ARG A 157 42.32 46.31 5.48
N SER A 158 42.67 46.51 6.75
CA SER A 158 42.27 45.59 7.82
C SER A 158 40.74 45.64 8.07
N GLN A 159 40.15 46.83 8.08
CA GLN A 159 38.70 47.03 8.23
C GLN A 159 37.93 46.45 7.03
N GLU A 160 38.41 46.66 5.80
CA GLU A 160 37.84 46.06 4.59
C GLU A 160 37.86 44.53 4.64
N ARG A 161 38.95 43.92 5.14
CA ARG A 161 39.01 42.47 5.34
C ARG A 161 38.01 41.96 6.37
N ILE A 162 37.86 42.66 7.49
CA ILE A 162 36.90 42.29 8.54
C ILE A 162 35.46 42.38 8.00
N LEU A 163 35.14 43.44 7.24
CA LEU A 163 33.83 43.58 6.60
C LEU A 163 33.57 42.49 5.56
N ALA A 164 34.55 42.18 4.72
CA ALA A 164 34.43 41.09 3.75
C ALA A 164 34.22 39.73 4.44
N GLN A 165 34.92 39.48 5.55
CA GLN A 165 34.77 38.25 6.33
C GLN A 165 33.41 38.17 7.02
N ALA A 166 32.91 39.27 7.59
CA ALA A 166 31.57 39.34 8.18
C ALA A 166 30.47 39.13 7.14
N GLN A 167 30.63 39.67 5.92
CA GLN A 167 29.70 39.44 4.81
C GLN A 167 29.71 37.98 4.35
N ALA A 168 30.89 37.35 4.24
CA ALA A 168 31.00 35.93 3.91
C ALA A 168 30.31 35.04 4.96
N GLN A 169 30.54 35.31 6.25
CA GLN A 169 29.86 34.58 7.34
C GLN A 169 28.35 34.79 7.34
N ALA A 170 27.86 36.00 7.02
CA ALA A 170 26.43 36.26 6.92
C ALA A 170 25.79 35.49 5.75
N GLN A 171 26.50 35.34 4.62
CA GLN A 171 26.05 34.54 3.48
C GLN A 171 26.02 33.04 3.82
N GLU A 172 27.06 32.53 4.47
CA GLU A 172 27.13 31.13 4.92
C GLU A 172 26.00 30.80 5.91
N LEU A 173 25.76 31.67 6.88
CA LEU A 173 24.63 31.53 7.82
C LEU A 173 23.27 31.56 7.12
N ALA A 174 23.11 32.37 6.06
CA ALA A 174 21.89 32.40 5.27
C ALA A 174 21.68 31.10 4.49
N GLN A 175 22.75 30.53 3.92
CA GLN A 175 22.70 29.23 3.25
C GLN A 175 22.32 28.11 4.21
N VAL A 176 23.00 28.01 5.36
CA VAL A 176 22.69 27.00 6.39
C VAL A 176 21.25 27.12 6.90
N ARG A 177 20.72 28.35 7.03
CA ARG A 177 19.31 28.55 7.40
C ARG A 177 18.36 28.06 6.32
N ALA A 178 18.67 28.31 5.04
CA ALA A 178 17.87 27.82 3.92
C ALA A 178 17.87 26.29 3.87
N GLU A 179 19.04 25.65 3.99
CA GLU A 179 19.18 24.19 4.04
C GLU A 179 18.41 23.58 5.21
N ARG A 180 18.48 24.21 6.40
CA ARG A 180 17.71 23.77 7.57
C ARG A 180 16.21 23.85 7.32
N ASP A 181 15.74 24.92 6.68
CA ASP A 181 14.30 25.11 6.44
C ASP A 181 13.81 24.12 5.37
N GLU A 182 14.61 23.83 4.35
CA GLU A 182 14.35 22.76 3.38
C GLU A 182 14.35 21.36 4.05
N ALA A 183 15.28 21.08 4.95
CA ALA A 183 15.30 19.82 5.69
C ALA A 183 14.06 19.67 6.59
N LYS A 184 13.58 20.77 7.20
CA LYS A 184 12.36 20.77 8.02
C LYS A 184 11.12 20.47 7.17
N THR A 185 10.96 21.12 6.03
CA THR A 185 9.82 20.86 5.13
C THR A 185 9.87 19.43 4.59
N GLY A 186 11.05 18.92 4.26
CA GLY A 186 11.24 17.51 3.87
C GLY A 186 10.83 16.52 4.98
N LEU A 187 11.16 16.82 6.24
CA LEU A 187 10.79 15.99 7.38
C LEU A 187 9.27 16.01 7.65
N GLU A 188 8.62 17.16 7.50
CA GLU A 188 7.16 17.27 7.60
C GLU A 188 6.44 16.49 6.49
N ALA A 189 6.93 16.55 5.26
CA ALA A 189 6.41 15.76 4.15
C ALA A 189 6.56 14.25 4.40
N ALA A 190 7.73 13.80 4.86
CA ALA A 190 7.97 12.40 5.19
C ALA A 190 7.06 11.90 6.34
N ARG A 191 6.76 12.76 7.33
CA ARG A 191 5.79 12.43 8.39
C ARG A 191 4.38 12.28 7.85
N ALA A 192 3.95 13.18 6.95
CA ALA A 192 2.63 13.09 6.31
C ALA A 192 2.48 11.78 5.51
N ASP A 193 3.52 11.41 4.76
CA ASP A 193 3.57 10.13 4.06
C ASP A 193 3.53 8.93 5.01
N GLY A 194 4.22 9.00 6.15
CA GLY A 194 4.17 7.99 7.21
C GLY A 194 2.76 7.76 7.74
N TYR A 195 2.00 8.83 8.03
CA TYR A 195 0.60 8.71 8.44
C TYR A 195 -0.29 8.12 7.35
N ARG A 196 -0.06 8.47 6.09
CA ARG A 196 -0.80 7.90 4.96
C ARG A 196 -0.55 6.40 4.84
N LEU A 197 0.72 5.98 4.88
CA LEU A 197 1.10 4.56 4.82
C LEU A 197 0.53 3.77 6.00
N GLN A 198 0.54 4.34 7.20
CA GLN A 198 -0.08 3.70 8.37
C GLN A 198 -1.58 3.46 8.16
N SER A 199 -2.30 4.46 7.64
CA SER A 199 -3.73 4.32 7.31
C SER A 199 -3.97 3.23 6.25
N GLU A 200 -3.13 3.14 5.22
CA GLU A 200 -3.21 2.09 4.20
C GLU A 200 -2.95 0.69 4.79
N VAL A 201 -2.00 0.56 5.72
CA VAL A 201 -1.72 -0.69 6.45
C VAL A 201 -2.91 -1.11 7.32
N ASP A 202 -3.53 -0.16 8.03
CA ASP A 202 -4.69 -0.43 8.88
C ASP A 202 -5.88 -0.89 8.02
N LEU A 203 -6.12 -0.24 6.87
CA LEU A 203 -7.13 -0.65 5.90
C LEU A 203 -6.86 -2.05 5.35
N ALA A 204 -5.62 -2.34 4.93
CA ALA A 204 -5.24 -3.67 4.43
C ALA A 204 -5.40 -4.75 5.49
N THR A 205 -5.05 -4.45 6.74
CA THR A 205 -5.20 -5.37 7.88
C THR A 205 -6.67 -5.65 8.17
N SER A 206 -7.53 -4.63 8.11
CA SER A 206 -8.98 -4.81 8.26
C SER A 206 -9.56 -5.67 7.13
N ALA A 207 -9.14 -5.45 5.89
CA ALA A 207 -9.55 -6.24 4.74
C ALA A 207 -9.12 -7.70 4.89
N LEU A 208 -7.88 -7.95 5.33
CA LEU A 208 -7.38 -9.31 5.58
C LEU A 208 -8.23 -10.04 6.62
N LYS A 209 -8.55 -9.40 7.75
CA LYS A 209 -9.44 -9.98 8.78
C LYS A 209 -10.80 -10.36 8.23
N THR A 210 -11.40 -9.53 7.36
CA THR A 210 -12.69 -9.87 6.74
C THR A 210 -12.57 -11.07 5.79
N LYS A 211 -11.44 -11.20 5.08
CA LYS A 211 -11.19 -12.34 4.20
C LYS A 211 -10.97 -13.63 5.00
N ASP A 212 -10.29 -13.58 6.14
CA ASP A 212 -10.10 -14.75 7.01
C ASP A 212 -11.44 -15.27 7.55
N ILE A 213 -12.36 -14.37 7.94
CA ILE A 213 -13.73 -14.76 8.35
C ILE A 213 -14.47 -15.46 7.20
N LEU A 214 -14.34 -14.96 5.97
CA LEU A 214 -14.98 -15.58 4.81
C LEU A 214 -14.36 -16.95 4.48
N VAL A 215 -13.04 -17.09 4.57
CA VAL A 215 -12.36 -18.38 4.34
C VAL A 215 -12.79 -19.40 5.36
N THR A 216 -12.80 -19.05 6.65
CA THR A 216 -13.26 -19.97 7.71
C THR A 216 -14.72 -20.39 7.52
N ALA A 217 -15.60 -19.47 7.10
CA ALA A 217 -16.98 -19.79 6.77
C ALA A 217 -17.10 -20.75 5.56
N LEU A 218 -16.35 -20.49 4.48
CA LEU A 218 -16.33 -21.36 3.30
C LEU A 218 -15.73 -22.74 3.59
N GLU A 219 -14.72 -22.82 4.47
CA GLU A 219 -14.16 -24.09 4.90
C GLU A 219 -15.15 -24.91 5.73
N ALA A 220 -15.89 -24.25 6.63
CA ALA A 220 -16.97 -24.91 7.37
C ALA A 220 -18.05 -25.43 6.42
N GLU A 221 -18.51 -24.59 5.48
CA GLU A 221 -19.52 -24.99 4.48
C GLU A 221 -19.03 -26.16 3.60
N ARG A 222 -17.75 -26.18 3.23
CA ARG A 222 -17.16 -27.30 2.48
C ARG A 222 -17.15 -28.59 3.30
N ARG A 223 -16.78 -28.53 4.58
CA ARG A 223 -16.79 -29.70 5.47
C ARG A 223 -18.20 -30.24 5.63
N ASP A 224 -19.18 -29.36 5.89
CA ASP A 224 -20.57 -29.76 6.09
C ASP A 224 -21.16 -30.39 4.82
N ASN A 225 -20.85 -29.83 3.65
CA ASN A 225 -21.26 -30.41 2.37
C ASN A 225 -20.59 -31.76 2.08
N ALA A 226 -19.33 -31.95 2.48
CA ALA A 226 -18.64 -33.23 2.35
C ALA A 226 -19.29 -34.31 3.24
N LEU A 227 -19.64 -33.98 4.49
CA LEU A 227 -20.38 -34.87 5.37
C LEU A 227 -21.75 -35.25 4.79
N ALA A 228 -22.48 -34.26 4.24
CA ALA A 228 -23.75 -34.50 3.57
C ALA A 228 -23.60 -35.42 2.35
N ALA A 229 -22.55 -35.24 1.53
CA ALA A 229 -22.27 -36.11 0.39
C ALA A 229 -21.99 -37.57 0.83
N GLN A 230 -21.16 -37.75 1.85
CA GLN A 230 -20.89 -39.07 2.41
C GLN A 230 -22.14 -39.73 3.00
N ALA A 231 -23.03 -38.94 3.63
CA ALA A 231 -24.31 -39.43 4.12
C ALA A 231 -25.23 -39.90 2.98
N ILE A 232 -25.26 -39.17 1.86
CA ILE A 232 -26.04 -39.55 0.67
C ILE A 232 -25.52 -40.87 0.09
N GLU A 233 -24.19 -41.03 -0.04
CA GLU A 233 -23.58 -42.26 -0.54
C GLU A 233 -23.88 -43.45 0.38
N ALA A 234 -23.73 -43.27 1.69
CA ALA A 234 -24.05 -44.31 2.67
C ALA A 234 -25.53 -44.68 2.64
N ALA A 235 -26.43 -43.69 2.59
CA ALA A 235 -27.86 -43.91 2.46
C ALA A 235 -28.22 -44.66 1.18
N GLY A 236 -27.53 -44.37 0.06
CA GLY A 236 -27.65 -45.10 -1.20
C GLY A 236 -27.41 -46.60 -1.05
N MET A 237 -26.38 -46.98 -0.31
CA MET A 237 -26.08 -48.38 -0.04
C MET A 237 -27.08 -49.02 0.93
N THR A 238 -27.40 -48.31 2.02
CA THR A 238 -28.29 -48.82 3.08
C THR A 238 -29.73 -48.98 2.59
N VAL A 239 -30.25 -48.03 1.79
CA VAL A 239 -31.64 -48.07 1.31
C VAL A 239 -31.88 -49.28 0.42
N MET A 240 -30.88 -49.72 -0.36
CA MET A 240 -31.03 -50.90 -1.22
C MET A 240 -31.30 -52.16 -0.39
N TYR A 241 -30.56 -52.34 0.71
CA TYR A 241 -30.74 -53.46 1.62
C TYR A 241 -32.09 -53.40 2.34
N VAL A 242 -32.43 -52.24 2.91
CA VAL A 242 -33.70 -52.02 3.62
C VAL A 242 -34.91 -52.22 2.68
N THR A 243 -34.80 -51.75 1.44
CA THR A 243 -35.85 -51.92 0.42
C THR A 243 -36.02 -53.39 0.07
N ALA A 244 -34.93 -54.14 -0.11
CA ALA A 244 -34.99 -55.57 -0.38
C ALA A 244 -35.67 -56.34 0.76
N GLN A 245 -35.29 -56.06 2.01
CA GLN A 245 -35.94 -56.66 3.19
C GLN A 245 -37.43 -56.32 3.28
N ALA A 246 -37.79 -55.05 3.05
CA ALA A 246 -39.18 -54.62 3.06
C ALA A 246 -40.00 -55.30 1.95
N MET A 247 -39.43 -55.46 0.76
CA MET A 247 -40.08 -56.17 -0.34
C MET A 247 -40.28 -57.66 -0.03
N GLU A 248 -39.27 -58.34 0.51
CA GLU A 248 -39.35 -59.76 0.87
C GLU A 248 -40.42 -60.01 1.96
N ALA A 249 -40.41 -59.20 3.02
CA ALA A 249 -41.39 -59.31 4.09
C ALA A 249 -42.82 -59.00 3.63
N TRP A 250 -42.98 -58.08 2.65
CA TRP A 250 -44.28 -57.77 2.07
C TRP A 250 -44.78 -58.85 1.12
N ALA A 251 -43.89 -59.42 0.29
CA ALA A 251 -44.19 -60.53 -0.59
C ALA A 251 -44.57 -61.80 0.20
N ALA A 252 -43.93 -62.05 1.34
CA ALA A 252 -44.29 -63.14 2.25
C ALA A 252 -45.73 -63.06 2.79
N GLN A 253 -46.37 -61.88 2.73
CA GLN A 253 -47.78 -61.68 3.09
C GLN A 253 -48.74 -61.88 1.90
N GLY A 254 -48.25 -62.26 0.72
CA GLY A 254 -49.06 -62.49 -0.48
C GLY A 254 -49.68 -61.22 -1.10
N LYS A 255 -49.12 -60.04 -0.81
CA LYS A 255 -49.67 -58.74 -1.22
C LYS A 255 -49.01 -58.20 -2.49
N ALA A 256 -49.75 -57.37 -3.23
CA ALA A 256 -49.27 -56.62 -4.39
C ALA A 256 -48.07 -55.71 -4.06
N PRO A 257 -47.22 -55.33 -5.04
CA PRO A 257 -46.01 -54.54 -4.81
C PRO A 257 -46.28 -53.24 -4.03
N MET A 258 -45.52 -53.04 -2.95
CA MET A 258 -45.74 -51.97 -1.97
C MET A 258 -45.07 -50.64 -2.31
N LEU A 259 -44.02 -50.66 -3.12
CA LEU A 259 -43.10 -49.52 -3.24
C LEU A 259 -43.76 -48.23 -3.71
N ASP A 260 -44.80 -48.35 -4.53
CA ASP A 260 -45.52 -47.21 -5.11
C ASP A 260 -46.83 -46.92 -4.36
N ASN A 261 -47.12 -47.65 -3.27
CA ASN A 261 -48.24 -47.35 -2.40
C ASN A 261 -48.00 -46.03 -1.66
N LEU A 262 -49.02 -45.19 -1.61
CA LEU A 262 -48.99 -43.93 -0.89
C LEU A 262 -49.07 -44.17 0.61
N MET A 263 -48.11 -43.60 1.33
CA MET A 263 -48.06 -43.46 2.77
C MET A 263 -48.81 -42.19 3.18
N THR A 264 -49.79 -42.34 4.07
CA THR A 264 -50.52 -41.19 4.65
C THR A 264 -49.90 -40.67 5.94
N SER A 265 -49.02 -41.47 6.56
CA SER A 265 -48.37 -41.11 7.84
C SER A 265 -47.22 -40.10 7.73
N HIS A 266 -46.66 -39.90 6.53
CA HIS A 266 -45.51 -39.02 6.30
C HIS A 266 -45.68 -38.29 4.97
N THR A 267 -45.39 -36.99 4.94
CA THR A 267 -45.59 -36.15 3.76
C THR A 267 -44.30 -35.51 3.28
N LYS A 268 -44.22 -35.28 1.97
CA LYS A 268 -43.24 -34.38 1.37
C LYS A 268 -43.60 -32.94 1.73
N ALA A 269 -42.62 -32.04 1.60
CA ALA A 269 -42.82 -30.61 1.72
C ALA A 269 -44.06 -30.15 0.93
N GLY A 270 -44.97 -29.47 1.63
CA GLY A 270 -46.25 -29.03 1.07
C GLY A 270 -47.37 -30.07 1.18
N GLY A 271 -47.27 -31.02 2.11
CA GLY A 271 -48.38 -31.90 2.51
C GLY A 271 -48.73 -33.01 1.51
N ARG A 272 -47.86 -33.30 0.53
CA ARG A 272 -48.13 -34.38 -0.45
C ARG A 272 -47.80 -35.75 0.17
N PRO A 273 -48.68 -36.76 0.06
CA PRO A 273 -48.36 -38.10 0.54
C PRO A 273 -47.16 -38.67 -0.22
N MET A 274 -46.36 -39.44 0.50
CA MET A 274 -45.11 -40.01 0.01
C MET A 274 -45.32 -41.45 -0.43
N THR A 275 -44.62 -41.97 -1.43
CA THR A 275 -44.64 -43.42 -1.69
C THR A 275 -43.80 -44.18 -0.66
N MET A 276 -44.02 -45.48 -0.49
CA MET A 276 -43.18 -46.28 0.39
C MET A 276 -41.69 -46.23 -0.01
N ARG A 277 -41.39 -46.21 -1.31
CA ARG A 277 -40.04 -46.05 -1.83
C ARG A 277 -39.39 -44.75 -1.36
N GLU A 278 -40.12 -43.66 -1.49
CA GLU A 278 -39.66 -42.34 -1.07
C GLU A 278 -39.50 -42.26 0.45
N TYR A 279 -40.40 -42.89 1.21
CA TYR A 279 -40.31 -42.96 2.67
C TYR A 279 -39.04 -43.69 3.10
N LEU A 280 -38.77 -44.87 2.52
CA LEU A 280 -37.55 -45.63 2.83
C LEU A 280 -36.29 -44.83 2.49
N TRP A 281 -36.28 -44.11 1.37
CA TRP A 281 -35.18 -43.22 1.01
C TRP A 281 -34.97 -42.10 2.04
N PHE A 282 -36.00 -41.28 2.31
CA PHE A 282 -35.85 -40.14 3.21
C PHE A 282 -35.61 -40.57 4.66
N ALA A 283 -36.25 -41.64 5.15
CA ALA A 283 -35.99 -42.16 6.48
C ALA A 283 -34.53 -42.63 6.64
N THR A 284 -33.98 -43.30 5.62
CA THR A 284 -32.59 -43.76 5.63
C THR A 284 -31.63 -42.57 5.54
N LEU A 285 -31.88 -41.64 4.61
CA LEU A 285 -31.03 -40.47 4.40
C LEU A 285 -30.99 -39.55 5.63
N ILE A 286 -32.13 -39.25 6.25
CA ILE A 286 -32.20 -38.38 7.43
C ILE A 286 -31.42 -39.00 8.59
N LYS A 287 -31.48 -40.32 8.78
CA LYS A 287 -30.73 -41.03 9.82
C LYS A 287 -29.23 -41.03 9.55
N GLU A 288 -28.80 -41.29 8.32
CA GLU A 288 -27.39 -41.24 7.94
C GLU A 288 -26.82 -39.83 8.08
N MET A 289 -27.59 -38.80 7.72
CA MET A 289 -27.18 -37.40 7.89
C MET A 289 -27.07 -37.02 9.37
N LYS A 290 -28.01 -37.44 10.23
CA LYS A 290 -27.93 -37.21 11.68
C LYS A 290 -26.80 -37.99 12.34
N ALA A 291 -26.55 -39.23 11.93
CA ALA A 291 -25.47 -40.06 12.48
C ALA A 291 -24.06 -39.52 12.15
N ARG A 292 -23.95 -38.68 11.12
CA ARG A 292 -22.71 -38.03 10.67
C ARG A 292 -22.61 -36.56 11.08
N ASP A 293 -23.45 -36.14 12.03
CA ASP A 293 -23.52 -34.77 12.55
C ASP A 293 -23.71 -33.68 11.48
N VAL A 294 -24.45 -34.00 10.41
CA VAL A 294 -24.77 -33.01 9.37
C VAL A 294 -25.72 -31.94 9.95
N PRO A 295 -25.44 -30.64 9.75
CA PRO A 295 -26.30 -29.58 10.25
C PRO A 295 -27.76 -29.65 9.76
N ASP A 296 -28.71 -29.35 10.65
CA ASP A 296 -30.16 -29.44 10.38
C ASP A 296 -30.65 -28.65 9.17
N HIS A 297 -30.03 -27.50 8.91
CA HIS A 297 -30.38 -26.67 7.76
C HIS A 297 -30.02 -27.36 6.43
N LEU A 298 -28.93 -28.13 6.39
CA LEU A 298 -28.57 -28.96 5.23
C LEU A 298 -29.46 -30.19 5.13
N ILE A 299 -29.84 -30.82 6.25
CA ILE A 299 -30.80 -31.93 6.26
C ILE A 299 -32.13 -31.47 5.65
N ARG A 300 -32.66 -30.32 6.08
CA ARG A 300 -33.89 -29.72 5.52
C ARG A 300 -33.78 -29.39 4.04
N ALA A 301 -32.62 -28.86 3.62
CA ALA A 301 -32.40 -28.54 2.22
C ALA A 301 -32.35 -29.78 1.31
N ARG A 302 -31.82 -30.90 1.82
CA ARG A 302 -31.66 -32.17 1.06
C ARG A 302 -32.86 -33.11 1.19
N CYS A 303 -33.62 -33.01 2.28
CA CYS A 303 -34.79 -33.81 2.57
C CYS A 303 -36.03 -32.91 2.66
N PRO A 304 -36.70 -32.60 1.53
CA PRO A 304 -37.89 -31.76 1.51
C PRO A 304 -39.11 -32.56 2.00
N VAL A 305 -39.16 -32.84 3.30
CA VAL A 305 -40.23 -33.57 3.98
C VAL A 305 -40.77 -32.76 5.15
N ASP A 306 -42.05 -32.92 5.46
CA ASP A 306 -42.64 -32.30 6.65
C ASP A 306 -42.36 -33.22 7.86
N GLY A 307 -42.08 -32.62 9.03
CA GLY A 307 -41.87 -33.40 10.27
C GLY A 307 -40.62 -34.28 10.26
N ILE A 308 -39.43 -33.71 9.98
CA ILE A 308 -38.15 -34.47 9.93
C ILE A 308 -37.91 -35.35 11.16
N GLU A 309 -38.31 -34.87 12.35
CA GLU A 309 -38.14 -35.62 13.61
C GLU A 309 -38.94 -36.93 13.62
N ASP A 310 -40.06 -37.01 12.91
CA ASP A 310 -40.90 -38.22 12.84
C ASP A 310 -40.17 -39.38 12.13
N PHE A 311 -39.23 -39.05 11.24
CA PHE A 311 -38.39 -40.03 10.54
C PHE A 311 -37.26 -40.59 11.43
N LEU A 312 -36.94 -39.93 12.53
CA LEU A 312 -35.92 -40.35 13.49
C LEU A 312 -36.49 -41.24 14.60
N ALA A 313 -37.76 -41.07 14.95
CA ALA A 313 -38.40 -41.76 16.06
C ALA A 313 -38.69 -43.25 15.81
N ARG A 314 -38.66 -43.73 14.55
CA ARG A 314 -38.98 -45.13 14.21
C ARG A 314 -37.77 -45.84 13.63
N GLU A 315 -37.31 -46.93 14.26
CA GLU A 315 -36.38 -47.86 13.63
C GLU A 315 -37.01 -48.44 12.35
N VAL A 316 -36.29 -48.37 11.22
CA VAL A 316 -36.72 -49.05 9.99
C VAL A 316 -36.21 -50.49 10.10
N VAL A 317 -36.78 -51.24 11.04
CA VAL A 317 -36.52 -52.68 11.20
C VAL A 317 -37.77 -53.40 10.75
N VAL A 318 -37.66 -54.13 9.64
CA VAL A 318 -38.70 -55.05 9.21
C VAL A 318 -38.44 -56.36 9.95
N SER A 319 -39.15 -56.59 11.06
CA SER A 319 -38.94 -57.80 11.87
C SER A 319 -39.48 -59.04 11.15
N ASP A 320 -38.69 -60.11 11.09
CA ASP A 320 -39.06 -61.47 10.65
C ASP A 320 -40.05 -62.17 11.61
N ARG A 321 -41.15 -61.52 12.00
CA ARG A 321 -42.22 -62.22 12.71
C ARG A 321 -43.02 -63.03 11.70
N LYS A 322 -42.55 -64.27 11.47
CA LYS A 322 -43.39 -65.35 10.96
C LYS A 322 -44.64 -65.43 11.84
N VAL A 323 -45.78 -65.04 11.29
CA VAL A 323 -47.08 -65.26 11.92
C VAL A 323 -47.29 -66.77 11.95
N ALA A 324 -47.14 -67.38 13.13
CA ALA A 324 -47.62 -68.72 13.37
C ALA A 324 -49.15 -68.67 13.27
N LEU A 325 -49.70 -69.15 12.15
CA LEU A 325 -51.11 -69.45 12.00
C LEU A 325 -51.45 -70.60 12.95
N THR A 326 -51.90 -70.28 14.16
CA THR A 326 -52.74 -71.20 14.94
C THR A 326 -54.13 -71.17 14.33
N LEU A 327 -54.46 -72.21 13.55
CA LEU A 327 -55.83 -72.53 13.17
C LEU A 327 -56.52 -73.29 14.32
N PRO A 328 -57.84 -73.08 14.54
CA PRO A 328 -58.61 -73.78 15.57
C PRO A 328 -58.82 -75.27 15.29
#